data_AF-A0A0V0JBS4-F1
#
_entry.id   AF-A0A0V0JBS4-F1
#
_cell.length_a   1.000
_cell.length_b   1.000
_cell.length_c   1.000
_cell.angle_alpha   90.00
_cell.angle_beta   90.00
_cell.angle_gamma   90.00
#
_symmetry.space_group_name_H-M   'P 1'
#
loop_
_entity.id
_entity.type
_entity.pdbx_description
1 polymer ?
#
loop_
_entity_poly.entity_id
_entity_poly.type
_entity_poly.pdbx_seq_one_letter_code
_entity_poly.pdbx_strand_id
1 'polypeptide(L)'
;FNGPYLTRCMNPAFRFAYWPRYVARLLRFRPVYRGDLLGWKFQTDHSIPFELPDAKPDEFAEEKYLPVWRFIETPPWNIANRLSEFPYDTEWCVIHPDGKKVAQKLEPMPPETQTIFKGDRVLVLKGQSKGKVGLVASVVKMRRLVYVEGLNPRYRRSDSNDSLIAEENYLKINEEVALIDPSDNAPCQAVWRYDTKGNRVRVSARTGHLLPLPVAARILDDLTDPEVVEAGDKDTPTEVVTKQTVDFISTPRLETFEEELTRLYAPLDKRKRFPTYWY
;
A
#
# COMPACT_ATOMS: atom_id res chain seq x y z
N PHE A 1 26.56 -5.97 -50.00
CA PHE A 1 27.65 -5.34 -49.23
C PHE A 1 27.05 -4.73 -47.97
N ASN A 2 27.29 -5.41 -46.84
CA ASN A 2 26.98 -4.92 -45.50
C ASN A 2 27.95 -3.78 -45.14
N GLY A 3 27.42 -2.71 -44.53
CA GLY A 3 28.18 -1.62 -43.90
C GLY A 3 27.37 -1.08 -42.71
N PRO A 4 28.02 -0.74 -41.59
CA PRO A 4 27.48 -0.99 -40.25
C PRO A 4 26.48 0.07 -39.79
N TYR A 5 25.44 -0.39 -39.09
CA TYR A 5 24.57 0.44 -38.27
C TYR A 5 25.41 1.04 -37.14
N LEU A 6 25.84 2.30 -37.33
CA LEU A 6 26.34 3.14 -36.25
C LEU A 6 25.22 3.33 -35.23
N THR A 7 25.23 2.54 -34.17
CA THR A 7 24.50 2.83 -32.94
C THR A 7 25.03 4.15 -32.39
N ARG A 8 24.36 5.24 -32.78
CA ARG A 8 24.56 6.58 -32.23
C ARG A 8 24.40 6.44 -30.72
N CYS A 9 25.50 6.53 -29.97
CA CYS A 9 25.47 6.71 -28.53
C CYS A 9 24.79 8.05 -28.27
N MET A 10 23.46 8.03 -28.14
CA MET A 10 22.71 9.18 -27.67
C MET A 10 23.09 9.39 -26.20
N ASN A 11 23.57 10.59 -25.87
CA ASN A 11 23.82 10.98 -24.50
C ASN A 11 22.51 10.78 -23.69
N PRO A 12 22.52 9.95 -22.63
CA PRO A 12 21.32 9.56 -21.89
C PRO A 12 20.59 10.75 -21.25
N ALA A 13 21.27 11.88 -21.03
CA ALA A 13 20.66 13.13 -20.56
C ALA A 13 19.54 13.63 -21.49
N PHE A 14 19.61 13.34 -22.80
CA PHE A 14 18.58 13.77 -23.75
C PHE A 14 17.31 12.91 -23.72
N ARG A 15 17.30 11.75 -23.04
CA ARG A 15 16.06 10.96 -22.87
C ARG A 15 15.08 11.60 -21.89
N PHE A 16 15.55 12.48 -21.02
CA PHE A 16 14.74 13.11 -19.97
C PHE A 16 14.37 14.58 -20.26
N ALA A 17 14.79 15.12 -21.41
CA ALA A 17 14.72 16.55 -21.71
C ALA A 17 13.31 17.10 -22.07
N TYR A 18 12.24 16.31 -21.98
CA TYR A 18 10.88 16.77 -22.24
C TYR A 18 9.99 16.62 -21.01
N TRP A 19 10.01 17.64 -20.15
CA TRP A 19 9.03 17.86 -19.09
C TRP A 19 8.53 19.30 -19.21
N PRO A 20 7.24 19.55 -19.45
CA PRO A 20 6.69 20.90 -19.47
C PRO A 20 6.89 21.56 -18.10
N ARG A 21 7.48 22.76 -18.09
CA ARG A 21 7.74 23.59 -16.89
C ARG A 21 6.53 23.82 -15.98
N TYR A 22 5.31 23.59 -16.46
CA TYR A 22 4.08 23.69 -15.68
C TYR A 22 3.93 22.58 -14.64
N VAL A 23 4.33 21.34 -14.93
CA VAL A 23 4.09 20.21 -14.02
C VAL A 23 4.98 20.28 -12.77
N ALA A 24 6.18 20.87 -12.90
CA ALA A 24 7.15 20.93 -11.80
C ALA A 24 6.78 21.91 -10.67
N ARG A 25 5.81 22.81 -10.86
CA ARG A 25 5.34 23.74 -9.81
C ARG A 25 4.06 23.29 -9.09
N LEU A 26 3.50 22.15 -9.48
CA LEU A 26 2.08 21.85 -9.26
C LEU A 26 1.78 20.94 -8.06
N LEU A 27 2.80 20.46 -7.34
CA LEU A 27 2.58 19.52 -6.23
C LEU A 27 3.46 19.92 -5.04
N ARG A 28 2.92 20.76 -4.16
CA ARG A 28 3.46 20.89 -2.80
C ARG A 28 2.97 19.69 -2.02
N PHE A 29 3.89 18.91 -1.49
CA PHE A 29 3.57 17.82 -0.61
C PHE A 29 3.96 18.20 0.82
N ARG A 30 3.01 18.13 1.75
CA ARG A 30 3.29 18.24 3.17
C ARG A 30 3.49 16.84 3.75
N PRO A 31 4.58 16.60 4.50
CA PRO A 31 4.73 15.36 5.25
C PRO A 31 3.75 15.38 6.43
N VAL A 32 2.83 14.41 6.45
CA VAL A 32 1.89 14.16 7.55
C VAL A 32 2.33 12.87 8.23
N TYR A 33 2.83 12.99 9.45
CA TYR A 33 3.12 11.83 10.29
C TYR A 33 1.82 11.21 10.78
N ARG A 34 1.62 9.91 10.51
CA ARG A 34 0.39 9.17 10.80
C ARG A 34 0.51 8.21 11.99
N GLY A 35 1.62 8.26 12.73
CA GLY A 35 1.94 7.32 13.80
C GLY A 35 3.06 6.35 13.42
N ASP A 36 3.61 5.65 14.42
CA ASP A 36 4.83 4.83 14.26
C ASP A 36 4.68 3.70 13.23
N LEU A 37 3.49 3.10 13.13
CA LEU A 37 3.24 1.98 12.21
C LEU A 37 2.79 2.42 10.81
N LEU A 38 2.11 3.57 10.71
CA LEU A 38 1.60 4.11 9.44
C LEU A 38 2.62 5.03 8.74
N GLY A 39 3.66 5.42 9.47
CA GLY A 39 4.77 6.23 9.01
C GLY A 39 4.36 7.61 8.53
N TRP A 40 5.15 8.15 7.63
CA TRP A 40 4.91 9.44 6.99
C TRP A 40 4.09 9.27 5.72
N LYS A 41 3.10 10.13 5.51
CA LYS A 41 2.39 10.29 4.23
C LYS A 41 2.66 11.68 3.68
N PHE A 42 3.04 11.75 2.42
CA PHE A 42 3.03 13.01 1.68
C PHE A 42 1.59 13.28 1.22
N GLN A 43 0.96 14.32 1.77
CA GLN A 43 -0.34 14.81 1.31
C GLN A 43 -0.11 16.03 0.42
N THR A 44 -0.89 16.18 -0.65
CA THR A 44 -0.92 17.42 -1.41
C THR A 44 -1.40 18.55 -0.51
N ASP A 45 -0.62 19.61 -0.45
CA ASP A 45 -0.86 20.76 0.41
C ASP A 45 -1.84 21.71 -0.29
N HIS A 46 -3.07 21.78 0.25
CA HIS A 46 -4.14 22.64 -0.26
C HIS A 46 -4.30 23.91 0.59
N SER A 47 -3.38 24.19 1.51
CA SER A 47 -3.53 25.28 2.49
C SER A 47 -3.39 26.70 1.92
N ILE A 48 -2.89 26.82 0.68
CA ILE A 48 -2.84 28.08 -0.06
C ILE A 48 -3.86 27.93 -1.20
N PRO A 49 -4.90 28.77 -1.28
CA PRO A 49 -5.76 28.79 -2.45
C PRO A 49 -4.88 29.08 -3.67
N PHE A 50 -4.93 28.21 -4.67
CA PHE A 50 -4.28 28.46 -5.94
C PHE A 50 -5.00 29.65 -6.59
N GLU A 51 -4.40 30.83 -6.50
CA GLU A 51 -4.80 31.95 -7.33
C GLU A 51 -4.38 31.62 -8.76
N LEU A 52 -5.37 31.34 -9.61
CA LEU A 52 -5.13 31.27 -11.05
C LEU A 52 -4.49 32.60 -11.45
N PRO A 53 -3.34 32.61 -12.15
CA PRO A 53 -2.85 33.85 -12.74
C PRO A 53 -3.91 34.40 -13.71
N ASP A 54 -4.02 35.73 -13.78
CA ASP A 54 -4.96 36.39 -14.69
C ASP A 54 -4.74 35.90 -16.13
N ALA A 55 -5.83 35.58 -16.81
CA ALA A 55 -5.79 35.10 -18.19
C ALA A 55 -5.10 36.13 -19.09
N LYS A 56 -4.21 35.67 -19.97
CA LYS A 56 -3.64 36.56 -20.99
C LYS A 56 -4.71 36.96 -22.01
N PRO A 57 -4.59 38.15 -22.65
CA PRO A 57 -5.62 38.67 -23.56
C PRO A 57 -5.99 37.74 -24.73
N ASP A 58 -5.09 36.84 -25.13
CA ASP A 58 -5.29 35.89 -26.24
C ASP A 58 -5.39 34.42 -25.78
N GLU A 59 -5.54 34.18 -24.48
CA GLU A 59 -5.71 32.84 -23.91
C GLU A 59 -7.19 32.48 -23.95
N PHE A 60 -7.61 31.79 -25.02
CA PHE A 60 -8.96 31.27 -25.12
C PHE A 60 -9.23 30.35 -23.93
N ALA A 61 -10.35 30.60 -23.23
CA ALA A 61 -10.79 29.76 -22.13
C ALA A 61 -10.73 28.29 -22.56
N GLU A 62 -9.97 27.47 -21.82
CA GLU A 62 -9.88 26.03 -22.06
C GLU A 62 -11.28 25.47 -22.29
N GLU A 63 -11.47 24.77 -23.40
CA GLU A 63 -12.76 24.19 -23.76
C GLU A 63 -13.29 23.35 -22.58
N LYS A 64 -14.55 23.58 -22.18
CA LYS A 64 -15.22 22.96 -21.02
C LYS A 64 -15.27 21.42 -21.06
N TYR A 65 -14.80 20.82 -22.15
CA TYR A 65 -14.78 19.40 -22.47
C TYR A 65 -13.37 18.87 -22.76
N LEU A 66 -12.31 19.51 -22.23
CA LEU A 66 -11.07 18.77 -21.97
C LEU A 66 -11.40 17.55 -21.09
N PRO A 67 -10.78 16.38 -21.34
CA PRO A 67 -11.08 15.18 -20.59
C PRO A 67 -10.72 15.41 -19.12
N VAL A 68 -11.75 15.58 -18.29
CA VAL A 68 -11.63 15.38 -16.85
C VAL A 68 -11.20 13.92 -16.68
N TRP A 69 -9.99 13.69 -16.15
CA TRP A 69 -9.61 12.36 -15.70
C TRP A 69 -10.59 11.91 -14.62
N ARG A 70 -11.60 11.14 -15.03
CA ARG A 70 -12.46 10.38 -14.12
C ARG A 70 -11.86 8.99 -14.01
N PHE A 71 -11.23 8.71 -12.89
CA PHE A 71 -10.88 7.34 -12.51
C PHE A 71 -12.14 6.59 -12.06
N ILE A 72 -12.99 6.17 -13.00
CA ILE A 72 -14.03 5.16 -12.72
C ILE A 72 -14.29 4.43 -14.06
N GLU A 73 -14.55 3.13 -14.19
CA GLU A 73 -15.40 2.27 -13.36
C GLU A 73 -15.29 0.82 -13.90
N THR A 74 -14.32 0.02 -13.42
CA THR A 74 -14.37 -1.47 -13.50
C THR A 74 -13.65 -2.06 -12.27
N PRO A 75 -14.11 -3.22 -11.77
CA PRO A 75 -14.14 -3.57 -10.34
C PRO A 75 -12.75 -3.79 -9.74
N PRO A 76 -12.60 -3.64 -8.41
CA PRO A 76 -11.29 -3.49 -7.79
C PRO A 76 -10.53 -4.81 -7.88
N TRP A 77 -9.55 -4.86 -8.77
CA TRP A 77 -8.49 -5.84 -8.72
C TRP A 77 -7.84 -5.76 -7.34
N ASN A 78 -8.09 -6.78 -6.50
CA ASN A 78 -7.37 -7.14 -5.29
C ASN A 78 -6.80 -5.98 -4.47
N ILE A 79 -7.68 -5.20 -3.84
CA ILE A 79 -7.34 -4.24 -2.77
C ILE A 79 -7.41 -4.93 -1.40
N ALA A 80 -6.88 -6.14 -1.29
CA ALA A 80 -6.65 -6.76 0.01
C ALA A 80 -5.31 -6.31 0.62
N ASN A 81 -4.39 -5.84 -0.22
CA ASN A 81 -2.96 -5.81 0.07
C ASN A 81 -2.29 -4.49 -0.37
N ARG A 82 -2.95 -3.34 -0.17
CA ARG A 82 -2.33 -2.00 -0.32
C ARG A 82 -2.37 -1.30 1.03
N LEU A 83 -1.50 -1.74 1.94
CA LEU A 83 -1.51 -1.38 3.36
C LEU A 83 -1.11 0.07 3.73
N SER A 84 -1.01 1.00 2.77
CA SER A 84 -0.75 2.42 3.03
C SER A 84 -1.78 3.39 2.43
N GLU A 85 -2.61 2.92 1.49
CA GLU A 85 -3.57 3.72 0.71
C GLU A 85 -5.03 3.47 1.09
N PHE A 86 -5.29 2.54 2.01
CA PHE A 86 -6.65 2.16 2.32
C PHE A 86 -7.46 3.34 2.85
N PRO A 87 -8.56 3.72 2.18
CA PRO A 87 -9.22 4.95 2.51
C PRO A 87 -10.18 4.67 3.67
N TYR A 88 -9.61 4.69 4.87
CA TYR A 88 -10.34 4.52 6.14
C TYR A 88 -11.43 5.59 6.33
N ASP A 89 -11.38 6.68 5.56
CA ASP A 89 -12.34 7.77 5.54
C ASP A 89 -13.01 7.86 4.17
N THR A 90 -13.72 6.81 3.77
CA THR A 90 -14.50 6.80 2.53
C THR A 90 -15.86 6.18 2.76
N GLU A 91 -16.87 6.76 2.11
CA GLU A 91 -18.22 6.24 2.09
C GLU A 91 -18.32 5.12 1.05
N TRP A 92 -18.84 3.97 1.47
CA TRP A 92 -18.93 2.79 0.63
C TRP A 92 -20.37 2.60 0.16
N CYS A 93 -20.55 2.18 -1.08
CA CYS A 93 -21.83 1.67 -1.55
C CYS A 93 -21.99 0.22 -1.06
N VAL A 94 -22.71 0.04 0.05
CA VAL A 94 -22.99 -1.27 0.64
C VAL A 94 -24.23 -1.86 -0.03
N ILE A 95 -24.08 -3.05 -0.60
CA ILE A 95 -25.18 -3.82 -1.17
C ILE A 95 -25.70 -4.79 -0.10
N HIS A 96 -26.93 -4.58 0.37
CA HIS A 96 -27.59 -5.49 1.30
C HIS A 96 -28.04 -6.78 0.61
N PRO A 97 -28.29 -7.86 1.36
CA PRO A 97 -28.84 -9.11 0.80
C PRO A 97 -30.12 -8.91 -0.03
N ASP A 98 -30.91 -7.88 0.31
CA ASP A 98 -32.14 -7.50 -0.40
C ASP A 98 -31.88 -6.76 -1.74
N GLY A 99 -30.61 -6.60 -2.15
CA GLY A 99 -30.19 -5.86 -3.34
C GLY A 99 -30.18 -4.34 -3.19
N LYS A 100 -30.64 -3.80 -2.05
CA LYS A 100 -30.62 -2.36 -1.75
C LYS A 100 -29.18 -1.86 -1.64
N LYS A 101 -28.89 -0.76 -2.33
CA LYS A 101 -27.60 -0.07 -2.30
C LYS A 101 -27.69 1.12 -1.36
N VAL A 102 -26.84 1.17 -0.35
CA VAL A 102 -26.82 2.24 0.65
C VAL A 102 -25.40 2.79 0.77
N ALA A 103 -25.24 4.11 0.69
CA ALA A 103 -23.98 4.75 1.03
C ALA A 103 -23.80 4.68 2.56
N GLN A 104 -22.82 3.92 3.01
CA GLN A 104 -22.52 3.74 4.43
C GLN A 104 -21.02 3.85 4.67
N LYS A 105 -20.66 4.62 5.69
CA LYS A 105 -19.31 4.60 6.25
C LYS A 105 -19.14 3.32 7.07
N LEU A 106 -18.29 2.42 6.59
CA LEU A 106 -17.90 1.23 7.35
C LEU A 106 -16.96 1.65 8.47
N GLU A 107 -16.95 0.90 9.58
CA GLU A 107 -15.96 1.07 10.66
C GLU A 107 -14.77 0.13 10.42
N PRO A 108 -13.69 0.61 9.79
CA PRO A 108 -12.52 -0.23 9.56
C PRO A 108 -11.74 -0.49 10.84
N MET A 109 -10.83 -1.46 10.78
CA MET A 109 -9.82 -1.68 11.80
C MET A 109 -8.55 -0.86 11.47
N PRO A 110 -8.18 0.15 12.27
CA PRO A 110 -6.86 0.76 12.19
C PRO A 110 -5.74 -0.30 12.35
N PRO A 111 -4.62 -0.21 11.62
CA PRO A 111 -3.52 -1.15 11.77
C PRO A 111 -2.95 -1.20 13.19
N GLU A 112 -2.99 -0.07 13.90
CA GLU A 112 -2.54 0.00 15.28
C GLU A 112 -3.45 -0.77 16.25
N THR A 113 -4.74 -0.91 15.97
CA THR A 113 -5.66 -1.61 16.88
C THR A 113 -5.86 -3.07 16.49
N GLN A 114 -5.35 -3.49 15.33
CA GLN A 114 -5.46 -4.86 14.86
C GLN A 114 -4.66 -5.81 15.76
N THR A 115 -5.32 -6.82 16.33
CA THR A 115 -4.70 -7.81 17.22
C THR A 115 -4.63 -9.21 16.63
N ILE A 116 -5.51 -9.53 15.67
CA ILE A 116 -5.61 -10.83 14.99
C ILE A 116 -5.00 -10.71 13.58
N PHE A 117 -4.16 -11.68 13.23
CA PHE A 117 -3.45 -11.77 11.96
C PHE A 117 -3.65 -13.12 11.29
N LYS A 118 -3.26 -13.21 10.01
CA LYS A 118 -3.27 -14.46 9.25
C LYS A 118 -2.38 -15.50 9.93
N GLY A 119 -2.88 -16.72 10.09
CA GLY A 119 -2.20 -17.82 10.76
C GLY A 119 -2.40 -17.89 12.28
N ASP A 120 -3.17 -16.97 12.87
CA ASP A 120 -3.50 -17.04 14.30
C ASP A 120 -4.45 -18.20 14.61
N ARG A 121 -4.28 -18.77 15.80
CA ARG A 121 -5.22 -19.75 16.37
C ARG A 121 -6.33 -19.03 17.12
N VAL A 122 -7.56 -19.22 16.68
CA VAL A 122 -8.74 -18.56 17.26
C VAL A 122 -9.80 -19.58 17.66
N LEU A 123 -10.52 -19.27 18.74
CA LEU A 123 -11.71 -19.98 19.20
C LEU A 123 -12.95 -19.21 18.74
N VAL A 124 -13.91 -19.92 18.17
CA VAL A 124 -15.22 -19.36 17.81
C VAL A 124 -16.12 -19.33 19.06
N LEU A 125 -16.59 -18.14 19.43
CA LEU A 125 -17.43 -17.91 20.62
C LEU A 125 -18.92 -18.05 20.35
N LYS A 126 -19.37 -17.73 19.13
CA LYS A 126 -20.78 -17.65 18.73
C LYS A 126 -21.02 -18.30 17.37
N GLY A 127 -22.28 -18.62 17.06
CA GLY A 127 -22.68 -19.21 15.78
C GLY A 127 -22.57 -20.73 15.71
N GLN A 128 -22.67 -21.29 14.50
CA GLN A 128 -22.76 -22.73 14.26
C GLN A 128 -21.50 -23.49 14.69
N SER A 129 -20.33 -22.85 14.60
CA SER A 129 -19.03 -23.45 14.92
C SER A 129 -18.54 -23.11 16.35
N LYS A 130 -19.45 -22.72 17.25
CA LYS A 130 -19.11 -22.36 18.63
C LYS A 130 -18.30 -23.45 19.33
N GLY A 131 -17.23 -23.05 20.01
CA GLY A 131 -16.33 -23.92 20.76
C GLY A 131 -15.27 -24.63 19.92
N LYS A 132 -15.31 -24.49 18.59
CA LYS A 132 -14.26 -25.02 17.71
C LYS A 132 -13.10 -24.03 17.60
N VAL A 133 -11.90 -24.61 17.49
CA VAL A 133 -10.65 -23.91 17.26
C VAL A 133 -10.28 -24.03 15.79
N GLY A 134 -9.82 -22.94 15.18
CA GLY A 134 -9.35 -22.94 13.80
C GLY A 134 -8.22 -21.93 13.59
N LEU A 135 -7.60 -22.00 12.41
CA LEU A 135 -6.57 -21.06 11.97
C LEU A 135 -7.18 -19.95 11.13
N VAL A 136 -6.70 -18.72 11.32
CA VAL A 136 -7.14 -17.57 10.54
C VAL A 136 -6.56 -17.64 9.13
N ALA A 137 -7.42 -17.83 8.14
CA ALA A 137 -7.04 -17.88 6.72
C ALA A 137 -6.81 -16.47 6.14
N SER A 138 -7.70 -15.52 6.44
CA SER A 138 -7.58 -14.13 5.99
C SER A 138 -8.33 -13.16 6.91
N VAL A 139 -7.92 -11.89 6.90
CA VAL A 139 -8.50 -10.83 7.72
C VAL A 139 -9.00 -9.70 6.81
N VAL A 140 -10.29 -9.39 6.89
CA VAL A 140 -10.92 -8.29 6.14
C VAL A 140 -10.98 -7.04 7.03
N LYS A 141 -9.96 -6.21 6.92
CA LYS A 141 -9.76 -5.01 7.75
C LYS A 141 -10.87 -3.96 7.61
N MET A 142 -11.50 -3.84 6.42
CA MET A 142 -12.61 -2.87 6.16
C MET A 142 -13.80 -3.04 7.11
N ARG A 143 -14.09 -4.29 7.46
CA ARG A 143 -15.34 -4.67 8.11
C ARG A 143 -15.11 -5.32 9.47
N ARG A 144 -13.85 -5.39 9.92
CA ARG A 144 -13.42 -6.11 11.13
C ARG A 144 -13.89 -7.57 11.10
N LEU A 145 -13.68 -8.23 9.96
CA LEU A 145 -14.10 -9.62 9.74
C LEU A 145 -12.88 -10.53 9.54
N VAL A 146 -13.06 -11.81 9.83
CA VAL A 146 -12.02 -12.83 9.69
C VAL A 146 -12.60 -14.10 9.07
N TYR A 147 -11.82 -14.75 8.20
CA TYR A 147 -12.11 -16.09 7.71
C TYR A 147 -11.27 -17.09 8.51
N VAL A 148 -11.92 -18.14 9.00
CA VAL A 148 -11.28 -19.18 9.79
C VAL A 148 -11.46 -20.51 9.06
N GLU A 149 -10.34 -21.17 8.81
CA GLU A 149 -10.27 -22.37 7.97
C GLU A 149 -11.21 -23.47 8.50
N GLY A 150 -12.08 -23.96 7.61
CA GLY A 150 -13.06 -25.02 7.86
C GLY A 150 -14.19 -24.65 8.84
N LEU A 151 -14.30 -23.40 9.28
CA LEU A 151 -15.28 -22.97 10.27
C LEU A 151 -16.32 -22.00 9.69
N ASN A 152 -17.48 -21.95 10.34
CA ASN A 152 -18.63 -21.15 9.94
C ASN A 152 -19.07 -21.36 8.47
N PRO A 153 -19.31 -22.61 8.02
CA PRO A 153 -19.67 -22.87 6.63
C PRO A 153 -21.06 -22.32 6.31
N ARG A 154 -21.18 -21.66 5.16
CA ARG A 154 -22.44 -21.37 4.50
C ARG A 154 -22.62 -22.34 3.35
N TYR A 155 -23.80 -22.93 3.26
CA TYR A 155 -24.12 -23.84 2.17
C TYR A 155 -24.77 -23.11 1.00
N ARG A 156 -24.26 -23.33 -0.21
CA ARG A 156 -24.87 -22.89 -1.47
C ARG A 156 -25.11 -24.10 -2.36
N ARG A 157 -26.22 -24.12 -3.10
CA ARG A 157 -26.41 -25.12 -4.17
C ARG A 157 -25.58 -24.72 -5.38
N SER A 158 -24.86 -25.67 -5.96
CA SER A 158 -24.15 -25.47 -7.22
C SER A 158 -25.13 -25.24 -8.36
N ASP A 159 -24.82 -24.35 -9.29
CA ASP A 159 -25.70 -24.06 -10.43
C ASP A 159 -25.73 -25.20 -11.48
N SER A 160 -24.71 -26.07 -11.49
CA SER A 160 -24.54 -27.12 -12.50
C SER A 160 -25.07 -28.49 -12.06
N ASN A 161 -24.69 -28.97 -10.88
CA ASN A 161 -24.88 -30.36 -10.48
C ASN A 161 -25.47 -30.40 -9.06
N ASP A 162 -26.78 -30.21 -8.86
CA ASP A 162 -27.59 -30.16 -7.59
C ASP A 162 -26.91 -30.60 -6.26
N SER A 163 -25.73 -30.07 -5.98
CA SER A 163 -24.81 -30.52 -4.94
C SER A 163 -24.59 -29.35 -4.02
N LEU A 164 -24.49 -29.68 -2.74
CA LEU A 164 -24.36 -28.71 -1.68
C LEU A 164 -22.87 -28.39 -1.52
N ILE A 165 -22.46 -27.17 -1.87
CA ILE A 165 -21.09 -26.68 -1.65
C ILE A 165 -21.06 -25.96 -0.31
N ALA A 166 -20.11 -26.33 0.54
CA ALA A 166 -19.82 -25.64 1.80
C ALA A 166 -18.73 -24.58 1.55
N GLU A 167 -19.07 -23.31 1.72
CA GLU A 167 -18.14 -22.18 1.60
C GLU A 167 -17.91 -21.56 2.97
N GLU A 168 -16.66 -21.28 3.32
CA GLU A 168 -16.34 -20.60 4.59
C GLU A 168 -16.93 -19.19 4.62
N ASN A 169 -17.63 -18.88 5.72
CA ASN A 169 -18.19 -17.56 5.93
C ASN A 169 -17.42 -16.79 7.00
N TYR A 170 -17.46 -15.48 6.90
CA TYR A 170 -16.73 -14.60 7.80
C TYR A 170 -17.28 -14.63 9.23
N LEU A 171 -16.42 -14.29 10.19
CA LEU A 171 -16.75 -14.06 11.59
C LEU A 171 -16.32 -12.65 12.00
N LYS A 172 -17.05 -12.03 12.92
CA LYS A 172 -16.73 -10.69 13.43
C LYS A 172 -15.63 -10.74 14.49
N ILE A 173 -14.59 -9.94 14.29
CA ILE A 173 -13.48 -9.78 15.23
C ILE A 173 -14.01 -9.11 16.52
N ASN A 174 -13.50 -9.55 17.68
CA ASN A 174 -13.89 -9.14 19.04
C ASN A 174 -15.29 -9.57 19.52
N GLU A 175 -16.22 -9.93 18.63
CA GLU A 175 -17.58 -10.35 19.01
C GLU A 175 -17.80 -11.87 18.94
N GLU A 176 -17.27 -12.52 17.90
CA GLU A 176 -17.56 -13.90 17.55
C GLU A 176 -16.33 -14.81 17.62
N VAL A 177 -15.14 -14.22 17.68
CA VAL A 177 -13.85 -14.94 17.77
C VAL A 177 -12.97 -14.35 18.86
N ALA A 178 -12.18 -15.20 19.51
CA ALA A 178 -11.13 -14.83 20.45
C ALA A 178 -9.83 -15.55 20.13
N LEU A 179 -8.70 -14.93 20.44
CA LEU A 179 -7.39 -15.59 20.36
C LEU A 179 -7.27 -16.63 21.47
N ILE A 180 -6.47 -17.65 21.23
CA ILE A 180 -6.18 -18.69 22.22
C ILE A 180 -4.85 -18.35 22.89
N ASP A 181 -4.85 -18.35 24.22
CA ASP A 181 -3.65 -18.15 25.00
C ASP A 181 -2.79 -19.43 24.97
N PRO A 182 -1.50 -19.36 24.58
CA PRO A 182 -0.65 -20.55 24.52
C PRO A 182 -0.32 -21.14 25.89
N SER A 183 -0.52 -20.40 26.99
CA SER A 183 -0.24 -20.90 28.34
C SER A 183 -1.25 -21.93 28.84
N ASP A 184 -2.54 -21.70 28.58
CA ASP A 184 -3.64 -22.53 29.12
C ASP A 184 -4.66 -22.98 28.06
N ASN A 185 -4.44 -22.64 26.79
CA ASN A 185 -5.31 -22.94 25.65
C ASN A 185 -6.76 -22.42 25.81
N ALA A 186 -6.97 -21.43 26.69
CA ALA A 186 -8.28 -20.80 26.87
C ALA A 186 -8.42 -19.54 25.99
N PRO A 187 -9.66 -19.14 25.63
CA PRO A 187 -9.88 -17.92 24.89
C PRO A 187 -9.44 -16.70 25.72
N CYS A 188 -8.78 -15.75 25.05
CA CYS A 188 -8.28 -14.53 25.66
C CYS A 188 -8.50 -13.32 24.74
N GLN A 189 -8.57 -12.15 25.36
CA GLN A 189 -8.53 -10.87 24.66
C GLN A 189 -7.07 -10.41 24.57
N ALA A 190 -6.61 -10.11 23.36
CA ALA A 190 -5.27 -9.57 23.14
C ALA A 190 -5.26 -8.04 23.26
N VAL A 191 -4.21 -7.51 23.88
CA VAL A 191 -3.98 -6.08 24.04
C VAL A 191 -2.52 -5.78 23.67
N TRP A 192 -2.29 -4.67 22.97
CA TRP A 192 -0.94 -4.20 22.66
C TRP A 192 -0.28 -3.57 23.89
N ARG A 193 0.97 -3.95 24.17
CA ARG A 193 1.84 -3.39 25.20
C ARG A 193 3.25 -3.19 24.64
N TYR A 194 4.11 -2.53 25.40
CA TYR A 194 5.52 -2.38 25.07
C TYR A 194 6.37 -3.19 26.04
N ASP A 195 7.34 -3.91 25.50
CA ASP A 195 8.36 -4.61 26.27
C ASP A 195 9.40 -3.64 26.85
N THR A 196 10.22 -4.12 27.77
CA THR A 196 11.35 -3.36 28.34
C THR A 196 12.35 -2.88 27.29
N LYS A 197 12.42 -3.55 26.13
CA LYS A 197 13.24 -3.17 24.97
C LYS A 197 12.59 -2.10 24.07
N GLY A 198 11.37 -1.67 24.38
CA GLY A 198 10.59 -0.75 23.55
C GLY A 198 9.87 -1.41 22.37
N ASN A 199 9.94 -2.74 22.23
CA ASN A 199 9.24 -3.47 21.18
C ASN A 199 7.74 -3.53 21.48
N ARG A 200 6.91 -3.29 20.47
CA ARG A 200 5.47 -3.42 20.59
C ARG A 200 5.06 -4.89 20.47
N VAL A 201 4.48 -5.43 21.53
CA VAL A 201 4.05 -6.83 21.60
C VAL A 201 2.58 -6.95 22.00
N ARG A 202 1.92 -8.01 21.55
CA ARG A 202 0.56 -8.32 21.98
C ARG A 202 0.59 -9.29 23.16
N VAL A 203 -0.24 -9.01 24.15
CA VAL A 203 -0.28 -9.72 25.43
C VAL A 203 -1.72 -10.12 25.73
N SER A 204 -1.90 -11.31 26.31
CA SER A 204 -3.19 -11.77 26.83
C SER A 204 -3.61 -10.90 28.02
N ALA A 205 -4.78 -10.27 27.95
CA ALA A 205 -5.30 -9.43 29.01
C ALA A 205 -5.53 -10.19 30.33
N ARG A 206 -5.77 -11.51 30.24
CA ARG A 206 -6.12 -12.36 31.38
C ARG A 206 -4.90 -12.91 32.11
N THR A 207 -3.94 -13.48 31.37
CA THR A 207 -2.75 -14.13 31.95
C THR A 207 -1.54 -13.21 31.97
N GLY A 208 -1.55 -12.14 31.18
CA GLY A 208 -0.36 -11.33 30.94
C GLY A 208 0.69 -12.03 30.06
N HIS A 209 0.37 -13.18 29.48
CA HIS A 209 1.32 -13.92 28.64
C HIS A 209 1.45 -13.29 27.24
N LEU A 210 2.67 -13.36 26.69
CA LEU A 210 3.00 -12.88 25.36
C LEU A 210 2.29 -13.74 24.29
N LEU A 211 1.62 -13.10 23.34
CA LEU A 211 1.02 -13.76 22.19
C LEU A 211 1.93 -13.52 20.97
N PRO A 212 2.80 -14.45 20.57
CA PRO A 212 3.72 -14.22 19.45
C PRO A 212 2.96 -14.08 18.13
N LEU A 213 3.37 -13.17 17.24
CA LEU A 213 2.79 -13.07 15.89
C LEU A 213 3.13 -14.31 15.06
N PRO A 214 2.20 -14.85 14.27
CA PRO A 214 2.45 -16.02 13.43
C PRO A 214 3.32 -15.65 12.23
N VAL A 215 4.11 -16.61 11.73
CA VAL A 215 4.98 -16.41 10.55
C VAL A 215 4.17 -15.95 9.33
N ALA A 216 2.94 -16.47 9.16
CA ALA A 216 2.07 -16.08 8.06
C ALA A 216 1.63 -14.60 8.10
N ALA A 217 1.77 -13.90 9.24
CA ALA A 217 1.55 -12.46 9.35
C ALA A 217 2.72 -11.64 8.83
N ARG A 218 3.91 -12.24 8.72
CA ARG A 218 5.11 -11.61 8.16
C ARG A 218 5.08 -11.57 6.63
N ILE A 219 4.38 -12.51 6.01
CA ILE A 219 4.26 -12.60 4.55
C ILE A 219 3.70 -11.27 4.03
N LEU A 220 4.45 -10.67 3.10
CA LEU A 220 4.13 -9.40 2.48
C LEU A 220 2.92 -9.54 1.55
N ASP A 221 2.47 -8.38 1.10
CA ASP A 221 1.32 -8.21 0.21
C ASP A 221 1.48 -8.95 -1.13
N ASP A 222 2.72 -9.20 -1.55
CA ASP A 222 3.12 -9.95 -2.74
C ASP A 222 3.29 -11.47 -2.51
N LEU A 223 2.86 -11.96 -1.34
CA LEU A 223 2.97 -13.36 -0.92
C LEU A 223 4.42 -13.83 -0.72
N THR A 224 5.37 -12.91 -0.66
CA THR A 224 6.78 -13.23 -0.39
C THR A 224 7.14 -13.04 1.08
N ASP A 225 8.04 -13.90 1.55
CA ASP A 225 8.53 -13.86 2.91
C ASP A 225 9.96 -13.28 2.92
N PRO A 226 10.18 -12.06 3.46
CA PRO A 226 11.45 -11.35 3.30
C PRO A 226 12.66 -12.07 3.91
N GLU A 227 12.46 -12.99 4.87
CA GLU A 227 13.57 -13.77 5.42
C GLU A 227 13.92 -15.01 4.59
N VAL A 228 12.98 -15.48 3.77
CA VAL A 228 13.12 -16.71 2.98
C VAL A 228 13.46 -16.38 1.53
N VAL A 229 13.15 -15.18 1.04
CA VAL A 229 13.42 -14.78 -0.34
C VAL A 229 14.93 -14.85 -0.63
N GLU A 230 15.28 -15.66 -1.62
CA GLU A 230 16.61 -15.69 -2.22
C GLU A 230 16.68 -14.65 -3.35
N ALA A 231 17.80 -13.95 -3.46
CA ALA A 231 18.01 -12.97 -4.51
C ALA A 231 18.20 -13.68 -5.87
N GLY A 232 17.41 -13.29 -6.87
CA GLY A 232 17.55 -13.78 -8.23
C GLY A 232 18.68 -13.08 -9.00
N ASP A 233 19.00 -13.59 -10.19
CA ASP A 233 20.10 -13.08 -11.04
C ASP A 233 19.98 -11.59 -11.42
N LYS A 234 18.76 -11.06 -11.41
CA LYS A 234 18.46 -9.66 -11.74
C LYS A 234 18.27 -8.77 -10.51
N ASP A 235 18.35 -9.35 -9.31
CA ASP A 235 18.18 -8.60 -8.07
C ASP A 235 19.51 -7.97 -7.66
N THR A 236 19.46 -6.71 -7.24
CA THR A 236 20.67 -5.99 -6.82
C THR A 236 21.11 -6.48 -5.43
N PRO A 237 22.39 -6.89 -5.25
CA PRO A 237 22.87 -7.37 -3.96
C PRO A 237 22.89 -6.24 -2.92
N THR A 238 22.70 -6.60 -1.65
CA THR A 238 22.59 -5.66 -0.52
C THR A 238 23.80 -4.73 -0.41
N GLU A 239 25.01 -5.22 -0.67
CA GLU A 239 26.25 -4.43 -0.63
C GLU A 239 26.23 -3.25 -1.60
N VAL A 240 25.65 -3.42 -2.79
CA VAL A 240 25.56 -2.36 -3.81
C VAL A 240 24.48 -1.36 -3.44
N VAL A 241 23.34 -1.81 -2.90
CA VAL A 241 22.23 -0.93 -2.51
C VAL A 241 22.57 -0.07 -1.30
N THR A 242 23.26 -0.64 -0.30
CA THR A 242 23.66 0.07 0.92
C THR A 242 24.85 1.00 0.73
N LYS A 243 25.57 0.88 -0.40
CA LYS A 243 26.70 1.75 -0.72
C LYS A 243 26.21 3.19 -0.90
N GLN A 244 26.58 4.07 0.02
CA GLN A 244 26.30 5.49 -0.09
C GLN A 244 27.10 6.08 -1.26
N THR A 245 26.41 6.43 -2.35
CA THR A 245 27.00 7.04 -3.54
C THR A 245 26.92 8.56 -3.54
N VAL A 246 25.98 9.13 -2.78
CA VAL A 246 25.79 10.57 -2.66
C VAL A 246 26.37 11.06 -1.33
N ASP A 247 27.36 11.94 -1.42
CA ASP A 247 27.94 12.61 -0.26
C ASP A 247 27.10 13.85 0.09
N PHE A 248 26.31 13.73 1.15
CA PHE A 248 25.47 14.82 1.67
C PHE A 248 26.21 15.75 2.66
N ILE A 249 27.46 15.42 3.02
CA ILE A 249 28.26 16.19 4.00
C ILE A 249 29.10 17.24 3.27
N SER A 250 29.64 16.87 2.11
CA SER A 250 30.40 17.80 1.28
C SER A 250 29.55 18.98 0.80
N THR A 251 30.21 20.11 0.49
CA THR A 251 29.52 21.28 -0.09
C THR A 251 28.85 20.87 -1.40
N PRO A 252 27.51 21.02 -1.52
CA PRO A 252 26.81 20.58 -2.70
C PRO A 252 27.27 21.39 -3.91
N ARG A 253 27.55 20.70 -5.01
CA ARG A 253 27.78 21.37 -6.29
C ARG A 253 26.43 21.87 -6.81
N LEU A 254 26.37 23.16 -7.14
CA LEU A 254 25.20 23.78 -7.77
C LEU A 254 25.20 23.43 -9.28
N GLU A 255 25.09 22.15 -9.59
CA GLU A 255 25.00 21.63 -10.94
C GLU A 255 23.80 20.69 -11.06
N THR A 256 23.24 20.61 -12.27
CA THR A 256 22.19 19.65 -12.59
C THR A 256 22.76 18.26 -12.84
N PHE A 257 21.92 17.24 -12.75
CA PHE A 257 22.32 15.85 -13.03
C PHE A 257 22.88 15.71 -14.46
N GLU A 258 22.29 16.40 -15.42
CA GLU A 258 22.74 16.39 -16.82
C GLU A 258 24.11 17.06 -16.98
N GLU A 259 24.37 18.16 -16.27
CA GLU A 259 25.66 18.85 -16.27
C GLU A 259 26.75 17.97 -15.64
N GLU A 260 26.44 17.28 -14.53
CA GLU A 260 27.33 16.32 -13.89
C GLU A 260 27.71 15.17 -14.84
N LEU A 261 26.71 14.55 -15.50
CA LEU A 261 26.94 13.49 -16.47
C LEU A 261 27.78 13.98 -17.66
N THR A 262 27.51 15.19 -18.14
CA THR A 262 28.27 15.79 -19.25
C THR A 262 29.72 16.01 -18.84
N ARG A 263 29.97 16.51 -17.62
CA ARG A 263 31.33 16.67 -17.08
C ARG A 263 32.07 15.33 -16.96
N LEU A 264 31.41 14.28 -16.48
CA LEU A 264 32.03 12.97 -16.25
C LEU A 264 32.26 12.18 -17.53
N TYR A 265 31.27 12.13 -18.42
CA TYR A 265 31.28 11.24 -19.58
C TYR A 265 31.52 11.96 -20.93
N ALA A 266 31.34 13.28 -21.00
CA ALA A 266 31.47 14.06 -22.23
C ALA A 266 32.15 15.43 -22.03
N PRO A 267 33.33 15.53 -21.37
CA PRO A 267 33.96 16.80 -21.02
C PRO A 267 34.37 17.66 -22.23
N LEU A 268 34.46 17.07 -23.41
CA LEU A 268 34.81 17.74 -24.66
C LEU A 268 33.59 18.32 -25.39
N ASP A 269 32.35 18.00 -24.98
CA ASP A 269 31.15 18.49 -25.66
C ASP A 269 30.86 19.95 -25.25
N LYS A 270 31.14 20.87 -26.17
CA LYS A 270 30.96 22.33 -25.98
C LYS A 270 29.69 22.87 -26.66
N ARG A 271 28.80 22.01 -27.13
CA ARG A 271 27.58 22.42 -27.83
C ARG A 271 26.67 23.21 -26.88
N LYS A 272 26.30 24.42 -27.30
CA LYS A 272 25.31 25.25 -26.59
C LYS A 272 23.93 25.00 -27.19
N ARG A 273 22.90 24.94 -26.34
CA ARG A 273 21.51 24.87 -26.79
C ARG A 273 21.19 26.13 -27.59
N PHE A 274 20.58 25.96 -28.76
CA PHE A 274 20.09 27.08 -29.56
C PHE A 274 18.87 27.70 -28.86
N PRO A 275 18.70 29.04 -28.85
CA PRO A 275 17.54 29.67 -28.25
C PRO A 275 16.25 29.19 -28.93
N THR A 276 15.25 28.84 -28.13
CA THR A 276 13.93 28.41 -28.59
C THR A 276 12.88 29.31 -27.96
N TYR A 277 11.85 29.66 -28.73
CA TYR A 277 10.72 30.46 -28.26
C TYR A 277 9.65 29.52 -27.72
N TRP A 278 9.03 29.92 -26.61
CA TRP A 278 7.92 29.21 -25.98
C TRP A 278 6.75 30.20 -25.93
N TYR A 279 5.69 29.94 -26.69
CA TYR A 279 4.47 30.73 -26.76
C TYR A 279 3.29 29.92 -26.27
#